data_AF-A0AA41WVC6-F1
#
_entry.id   AF-A0AA41WVC6-F1
#
_cell.length_a   1.000
_cell.length_b   1.000
_cell.length_c   1.000
_cell.angle_alpha   90.00
_cell.angle_beta   90.00
_cell.angle_gamma   90.00
#
_symmetry.space_group_name_H-M   'P 1'
#
loop_
_entity.id
_entity.type
_entity.pdbx_description
1 polymer ?
#
loop_
_entity_poly.entity_id
_entity_poly.type
_entity_poly.pdbx_seq_one_letter_code
_entity_poly.pdbx_strand_id
1 'polypeptide(L)'
;MRHALARPEQSQSPSPQASRKPEREIESLQQQRADLVRALAAAEASVRTFPIGSLQQTNARARVTRLQRELRRLKAALDTSKRHQDVGDFLIEMFRERVSRNEWQCIVAEARRRHDSKAAERQIGPLAAGPGAQS
;
A
#
# COMPACT_ATOMS: atom_id res chain seq x y z
N MET A 1 33.70 -47.16 8.58
CA MET A 1 33.68 -45.77 8.05
C MET A 1 32.39 -45.60 7.27
N ARG A 2 31.45 -44.77 7.77
CA ARG A 2 30.12 -44.60 7.17
C ARG A 2 30.09 -43.29 6.38
N HIS A 3 29.75 -43.39 5.10
CA HIS A 3 29.49 -42.26 4.21
C HIS A 3 28.22 -41.52 4.69
N ALA A 4 28.35 -40.24 5.01
CA ALA A 4 27.20 -39.36 5.23
C ALA A 4 26.78 -38.77 3.89
N LEU A 5 25.65 -39.28 3.38
CA LEU A 5 24.96 -38.78 2.19
C LEU A 5 24.53 -37.32 2.40
N ALA A 6 24.83 -36.52 1.39
CA ALA A 6 24.34 -35.17 1.19
C ALA A 6 22.81 -35.09 1.37
N ARG A 7 22.35 -34.04 2.07
CA ARG A 7 20.94 -33.64 2.04
C ARG A 7 20.84 -32.23 1.47
N PRO A 8 20.03 -32.02 0.41
CA PRO A 8 20.06 -30.81 -0.40
C PRO A 8 19.38 -29.64 0.29
N GLU A 9 19.87 -28.46 -0.08
CA GLU A 9 19.32 -27.16 0.24
C GLU A 9 17.80 -27.12 0.01
N GLN A 10 17.05 -26.92 1.09
CA GLN A 10 15.69 -26.43 0.96
C GLN A 10 15.78 -24.94 0.64
N SER A 11 15.85 -24.64 -0.66
CA SER A 11 15.55 -23.31 -1.19
C SER A 11 14.12 -22.95 -0.80
N GLN A 12 13.94 -22.34 0.37
CA GLN A 12 12.72 -21.63 0.69
C GLN A 12 12.65 -20.41 -0.23
N SER A 13 11.85 -20.54 -1.28
CA SER A 13 11.48 -19.46 -2.19
C SER A 13 11.07 -18.22 -1.39
N PRO A 14 11.59 -17.02 -1.69
CA PRO A 14 11.22 -15.82 -0.97
C PRO A 14 9.73 -15.53 -1.21
N SER A 15 8.95 -15.45 -0.14
CA SER A 15 7.54 -15.08 -0.20
C SER A 15 7.36 -13.71 -0.89
N PRO A 16 6.51 -13.58 -1.95
CA PRO A 16 6.28 -12.33 -2.68
C PRO A 16 5.54 -11.23 -1.89
N GLN A 17 5.33 -11.39 -0.59
CA GLN A 17 4.37 -10.59 0.17
C GLN A 17 4.79 -9.14 0.43
N ALA A 18 6.09 -8.81 0.44
CA ALA A 18 6.56 -7.46 0.73
C ALA A 18 6.39 -6.49 -0.46
N SER A 19 6.71 -6.94 -1.68
CA SER A 19 6.55 -6.13 -2.91
C SER A 19 5.08 -5.89 -3.28
N ARG A 20 4.18 -6.81 -2.90
CA ARG A 20 2.73 -6.68 -3.16
C ARG A 20 2.03 -5.58 -2.37
N LYS A 21 2.62 -5.07 -1.28
CA LYS A 21 1.95 -4.07 -0.42
C LYS A 21 1.77 -2.71 -1.11
N PRO A 22 2.83 -2.05 -1.63
CA PRO A 22 2.68 -0.78 -2.33
C PRO A 22 1.86 -0.92 -3.62
N GLU A 23 2.04 -2.03 -4.36
CA GLU A 23 1.25 -2.32 -5.56
C GLU A 23 -0.25 -2.44 -5.24
N ARG A 24 -0.61 -3.20 -4.20
CA ARG A 24 -2.01 -3.32 -3.73
C ARG A 24 -2.58 -1.99 -3.24
N GLU A 25 -1.76 -1.14 -2.64
CA GLU A 25 -2.19 0.17 -2.17
C GLU A 25 -2.48 1.10 -3.36
N ILE A 26 -1.62 1.10 -4.38
CA ILE A 26 -1.86 1.82 -5.64
C ILE A 26 -3.09 1.29 -6.36
N GLU A 27 -3.26 -0.03 -6.47
CA GLU A 27 -4.45 -0.66 -7.05
C GLU A 27 -5.73 -0.26 -6.29
N SER A 28 -5.69 -0.28 -4.96
CA SER A 28 -6.80 0.16 -4.10
C SER A 28 -7.16 1.64 -4.36
N LEU A 29 -6.16 2.52 -4.43
CA LEU A 29 -6.37 3.93 -4.76
C LEU A 29 -6.92 4.12 -6.18
N GLN A 30 -6.49 3.31 -7.16
CA GLN A 30 -7.02 3.34 -8.52
C GLN A 30 -8.48 2.88 -8.57
N GLN A 31 -8.84 1.83 -7.82
CA GLN A 31 -10.22 1.37 -7.70
C GLN A 31 -11.10 2.46 -7.08
N GLN A 32 -10.65 3.05 -5.97
CA GLN A 32 -11.35 4.17 -5.34
C GLN A 32 -11.52 5.36 -6.29
N ARG A 33 -10.51 5.66 -7.12
CA ARG A 33 -10.63 6.70 -8.17
C ARG A 33 -11.75 6.37 -9.16
N ALA A 34 -11.83 5.13 -9.63
CA ALA A 34 -12.86 4.71 -10.57
C ALA A 34 -14.26 4.85 -9.97
N ASP A 35 -14.41 4.50 -8.70
CA ASP A 35 -15.68 4.63 -7.96
C ASP A 35 -16.09 6.10 -7.82
N LEU A 36 -15.15 6.98 -7.45
CA LEU A 36 -15.42 8.41 -7.36
C LEU A 36 -15.77 9.04 -8.72
N VAL A 37 -15.13 8.60 -9.82
CA VAL A 37 -15.48 9.05 -11.18
C VAL A 37 -16.89 8.61 -11.55
N ARG A 38 -17.28 7.36 -11.27
CA ARG A 38 -18.65 6.88 -11.48
C ARG A 38 -19.66 7.68 -10.67
N ALA A 39 -19.36 7.93 -9.39
CA ALA A 39 -20.22 8.73 -8.51
C ALA A 39 -20.34 10.18 -8.98
N LEU A 40 -19.26 10.76 -9.51
CA LEU A 40 -19.24 12.12 -10.06
C LEU A 40 -20.15 12.21 -11.29
N ALA A 41 -20.00 11.28 -12.24
CA ALA A 41 -20.85 11.24 -13.43
C ALA A 41 -22.34 11.09 -13.07
N ALA A 42 -22.66 10.25 -12.08
CA ALA A 42 -24.03 10.11 -11.59
C ALA A 42 -24.56 11.39 -10.94
N ALA A 43 -23.73 12.11 -10.17
CA ALA A 43 -24.10 13.38 -9.56
C ALA A 43 -24.30 14.49 -10.62
N GLU A 44 -23.44 14.55 -11.64
CA GLU A 44 -23.56 15.47 -12.77
C GLU A 44 -24.81 15.20 -13.60
N ALA A 45 -25.13 13.93 -13.85
CA ALA A 45 -26.39 13.54 -14.48
C ALA A 45 -27.58 14.01 -13.64
N SER A 46 -27.53 13.83 -12.32
CA SER A 46 -28.57 14.28 -11.39
C SER A 46 -28.80 15.80 -11.44
N VAL A 47 -27.73 16.60 -11.57
CA VAL A 47 -27.85 18.08 -11.71
C VAL A 47 -28.63 18.46 -12.97
N ARG A 48 -28.50 17.69 -14.05
CA ARG A 48 -29.17 17.92 -15.33
C ARG A 48 -30.63 17.48 -15.31
N THR A 49 -30.98 16.48 -14.50
CA THR A 49 -32.35 15.96 -14.41
C THR A 49 -33.22 16.74 -13.43
N PHE A 50 -32.66 17.30 -12.37
CA PHE A 50 -33.45 18.03 -11.37
C PHE A 50 -33.89 19.41 -11.87
N PRO A 51 -35.10 19.86 -11.50
CA PRO A 51 -35.58 21.20 -11.84
C PRO A 51 -34.61 22.29 -11.38
N ILE A 52 -34.45 23.32 -12.20
CA ILE A 52 -33.56 24.44 -11.90
C ILE A 52 -34.04 25.15 -10.64
N GLY A 53 -33.11 25.41 -9.71
CA GLY A 53 -33.41 26.07 -8.43
C GLY A 53 -34.02 25.14 -7.37
N SER A 54 -34.27 23.86 -7.68
CA SER A 54 -34.72 22.90 -6.67
C SER A 54 -33.63 22.60 -5.63
N LEU A 55 -34.06 22.27 -4.41
CA LEU A 55 -33.16 21.79 -3.36
C LEU A 55 -32.37 20.55 -3.81
N GLN A 56 -33.00 19.67 -4.59
CA GLN A 56 -32.36 18.47 -5.15
C GLN A 56 -31.21 18.84 -6.10
N GLN A 57 -31.40 19.84 -6.95
CA GLN A 57 -30.34 20.34 -7.84
C GLN A 57 -29.19 20.95 -7.03
N THR A 58 -29.49 21.76 -6.01
CA THR A 58 -28.47 22.35 -5.12
C THR A 58 -27.66 21.27 -4.41
N ASN A 59 -28.34 20.24 -3.88
CA ASN A 59 -27.69 19.09 -3.24
C ASN A 59 -26.81 18.30 -4.22
N ALA A 60 -27.29 18.09 -5.45
CA ALA A 60 -26.51 17.43 -6.49
C ALA A 60 -25.24 18.24 -6.86
N ARG A 61 -25.34 19.57 -6.97
CA ARG A 61 -24.18 20.47 -7.20
C ARG A 61 -23.19 20.46 -6.04
N ALA A 62 -23.69 20.43 -4.79
CA ALA A 62 -22.84 20.29 -3.61
C ALA A 62 -22.08 18.94 -3.63
N ARG A 63 -22.77 17.87 -4.02
CA ARG A 63 -22.17 16.53 -4.18
C ARG A 63 -21.10 16.50 -5.27
N VAL A 64 -21.34 17.14 -6.42
CA VAL A 64 -20.33 17.31 -7.50
C VAL A 64 -19.08 18.00 -6.95
N THR A 65 -19.24 19.14 -6.28
CA THR A 65 -18.12 19.89 -5.69
C THR A 65 -17.32 19.05 -4.70
N ARG A 66 -18.01 18.28 -3.84
CA ARG A 66 -17.37 17.37 -2.88
C ARG A 66 -16.57 16.29 -3.59
N LEU A 67 -17.16 15.58 -4.55
CA LEU A 67 -16.52 14.50 -5.29
C LEU A 67 -15.30 14.98 -6.08
N GLN A 68 -15.37 16.17 -6.69
CA GLN A 68 -14.22 16.79 -7.36
C GLN A 68 -13.08 17.12 -6.39
N ARG A 69 -13.39 17.52 -5.15
CA ARG A 69 -12.37 17.75 -4.11
C ARG A 69 -11.73 16.43 -3.67
N GLU A 70 -12.52 15.38 -3.48
CA GLU A 70 -12.02 14.04 -3.14
C GLU A 70 -11.12 13.48 -4.25
N LEU A 71 -11.52 13.62 -5.52
CA LEU A 71 -10.69 13.21 -6.67
C LEU A 71 -9.35 13.94 -6.74
N ARG A 72 -9.32 15.26 -6.46
CA ARG A 72 -8.07 16.02 -6.41
C ARG A 72 -7.13 15.52 -5.31
N ARG A 73 -7.65 15.23 -4.12
CA ARG A 73 -6.87 14.68 -3.00
C ARG A 73 -6.31 13.30 -3.35
N LEU A 74 -7.14 12.44 -3.92
CA LEU A 74 -6.74 11.10 -4.32
C LEU A 74 -5.66 11.13 -5.41
N LYS A 75 -5.79 12.03 -6.39
CA LYS A 75 -4.76 12.21 -7.42
C LYS A 75 -3.41 12.60 -6.81
N ALA A 76 -3.39 13.53 -5.87
CA ALA A 76 -2.16 13.92 -5.18
C ALA A 76 -1.53 12.75 -4.39
N ALA A 77 -2.36 11.93 -3.73
CA ALA A 77 -1.90 10.73 -3.03
C ALA A 77 -1.30 9.70 -3.99
N LEU A 78 -1.96 9.47 -5.13
CA LEU A 78 -1.49 8.56 -6.17
C LEU A 78 -0.16 9.01 -6.79
N ASP A 79 -0.05 10.30 -7.10
CA ASP A 79 1.18 10.88 -7.66
C ASP A 79 2.36 10.79 -6.68
N THR A 80 2.09 10.96 -5.38
CA THR A 80 3.09 10.82 -4.32
C THR A 80 3.53 9.36 -4.15
N SER A 81 2.57 8.42 -4.12
CA SER A 81 2.85 6.99 -3.99
C SER A 81 3.68 6.46 -5.16
N LYS A 82 3.35 6.86 -6.40
CA LYS A 82 4.12 6.52 -7.60
C LYS A 82 5.56 7.02 -7.53
N ARG A 83 5.77 8.29 -7.18
CA ARG A 83 7.13 8.86 -7.04
C ARG A 83 7.96 8.10 -6.00
N HIS A 84 7.37 7.72 -4.88
CA HIS A 84 8.07 6.94 -3.87
C HIS A 84 8.44 5.53 -4.37
N GLN A 85 7.55 4.89 -5.13
CA GLN A 85 7.84 3.61 -5.78
C GLN A 85 9.00 3.76 -6.78
N ASP A 86 8.95 4.75 -7.68
CA ASP A 86 9.98 5.00 -8.69
C ASP A 86 11.37 5.23 -8.05
N VAL A 87 11.43 6.02 -6.97
CA VAL A 87 12.68 6.27 -6.23
C VAL A 87 13.18 4.99 -5.53
N GLY A 88 12.28 4.21 -4.93
CA GLY A 88 12.64 2.94 -4.30
C GLY A 88 13.23 1.94 -5.29
N ASP A 89 12.59 1.79 -6.44
CA ASP A 89 13.03 0.89 -7.51
C ASP A 89 14.37 1.34 -8.09
N PHE A 90 14.52 2.64 -8.35
CA PHE A 90 15.80 3.22 -8.79
C PHE A 90 16.94 2.93 -7.79
N LEU A 91 16.71 3.14 -6.49
CA LEU A 91 17.72 2.88 -5.47
C LEU A 91 18.08 1.38 -5.40
N ILE A 92 17.09 0.49 -5.49
CA ILE A 92 17.31 -0.96 -5.50
C ILE A 92 18.20 -1.35 -6.69
N GLU A 93 17.90 -0.83 -7.87
CA GLU A 93 18.68 -1.11 -9.09
C GLU A 93 20.11 -0.60 -8.98
N MET A 94 20.28 0.67 -8.58
CA MET A 94 21.58 1.30 -8.30
C MET A 94 22.45 0.49 -7.33
N PHE A 95 21.87 -0.02 -6.24
CA PHE A 95 22.62 -0.82 -5.28
C PHE A 95 22.95 -2.21 -5.82
N ARG A 96 22.01 -2.84 -6.54
CA ARG A 96 22.20 -4.16 -7.14
C ARG A 96 23.35 -4.19 -8.15
N GLU A 97 23.55 -3.12 -8.91
CA GLU A 97 24.65 -2.99 -9.88
C GLU A 97 26.03 -2.86 -9.22
N ARG A 98 26.09 -2.34 -7.98
CA ARG A 98 27.36 -2.03 -7.29
C ARG A 98 27.89 -3.16 -6.42
N VAL A 99 27.11 -4.21 -6.20
CA VAL A 99 27.49 -5.32 -5.32
C VAL A 99 27.50 -6.63 -6.09
N SER A 100 28.32 -7.57 -5.63
CA SER A 100 28.29 -8.92 -6.19
C SER A 100 26.94 -9.59 -5.93
N ARG A 101 26.63 -10.61 -6.73
CA ARG A 101 25.40 -11.40 -6.57
C ARG A 101 25.26 -11.98 -5.16
N ASN A 102 26.36 -12.44 -4.55
CA ASN A 102 26.34 -13.01 -3.20
C ASN A 102 26.07 -11.94 -2.14
N GLU A 103 26.70 -10.77 -2.26
CA GLU A 103 26.46 -9.65 -1.36
C GLU A 103 25.00 -9.16 -1.45
N TRP A 104 24.45 -9.08 -2.67
CA TRP A 104 23.04 -8.76 -2.86
C TRP A 104 22.11 -9.75 -2.14
N GLN A 105 22.38 -11.06 -2.24
CA GLN A 105 21.61 -12.07 -1.53
C GLN A 105 21.67 -11.90 -0.01
N CYS A 106 22.85 -11.61 0.54
CA CYS A 106 23.03 -11.33 1.96
C CYS A 106 22.25 -10.09 2.40
N ILE A 107 22.32 -8.98 1.65
CA ILE A 107 21.57 -7.75 1.92
C ILE A 107 20.07 -8.00 1.91
N VAL A 108 19.58 -8.75 0.91
CA VAL A 108 18.16 -9.10 0.78
C VAL A 108 17.70 -10.01 1.92
N ALA A 109 18.51 -10.98 2.33
CA ALA A 109 18.22 -11.85 3.47
C ALA A 109 18.14 -11.05 4.77
N GLU A 110 19.08 -10.11 4.97
CA GLU A 110 19.08 -9.21 6.12
C GLU A 110 17.84 -8.32 6.17
N ALA A 111 17.50 -7.71 5.03
CA ALA A 111 16.34 -6.84 4.91
C ALA A 111 15.04 -7.59 5.25
N ARG A 112 14.89 -8.84 4.79
CA ARG A 112 13.74 -9.70 5.16
C ARG A 112 13.70 -9.96 6.66
N ARG A 113 14.83 -10.40 7.24
CA ARG A 113 14.91 -10.67 8.68
C ARG A 113 14.46 -9.46 9.50
N ARG A 114 14.94 -8.25 9.17
CA ARG A 114 14.54 -7.01 9.85
C ARG A 114 13.07 -6.66 9.64
N HIS A 115 12.54 -6.86 8.43
CA HIS A 115 11.13 -6.63 8.15
C HIS A 115 10.24 -7.55 8.99
N ASP A 116 10.59 -8.83 9.07
CA ASP A 116 9.81 -9.84 9.80
C ASP A 116 9.88 -9.61 11.32
N SER A 117 11.05 -9.22 11.86
CA SER A 117 11.16 -8.78 13.26
C SER A 117 10.28 -7.56 13.57
N LYS A 118 10.27 -6.54 12.69
CA LYS A 118 9.40 -5.37 12.86
C LYS A 118 7.91 -5.70 12.71
N ALA A 119 7.56 -6.68 11.88
CA ALA A 119 6.19 -7.15 11.75
C ALA A 119 5.73 -7.89 13.01
N ALA A 120 6.61 -8.65 13.66
CA ALA A 120 6.35 -9.30 14.94
C ALA A 120 6.21 -8.29 16.08
N GLU A 121 7.07 -7.27 16.16
CA GLU A 121 6.97 -6.20 17.17
C GLU A 121 5.63 -5.44 17.11
N ARG A 122 5.12 -5.17 15.89
CA ARG A 122 3.81 -4.50 15.70
C ARG A 122 2.60 -5.35 16.12
N GLN A 123 2.77 -6.67 16.29
CA GLN A 123 1.71 -7.55 16.79
C GLN A 123 1.73 -7.68 18.32
N ILE A 124 2.77 -7.20 19.01
CA ILE A 124 3.00 -7.48 20.44
C ILE A 124 2.70 -6.27 21.37
N GLY A 125 2.27 -5.10 20.87
CA GLY A 125 1.90 -3.95 21.74
C GLY A 125 0.45 -3.43 21.52
N PRO A 126 -0.37 -3.16 22.58
CA PRO A 126 -0.09 -3.10 24.02
C PRO A 126 -0.96 -4.08 24.84
N LEU A 127 -0.38 -5.15 25.39
CA LEU A 127 -1.06 -6.06 26.34
C LEU A 127 -0.42 -6.05 27.74
N ALA A 128 0.36 -5.01 28.05
CA ALA A 128 0.97 -4.80 29.37
C ALA A 128 0.34 -3.58 30.08
N ALA A 129 -0.95 -3.68 30.40
CA ALA A 129 -1.57 -2.90 31.48
C ALA A 129 -2.24 -3.92 32.40
N GLY A 130 -1.47 -4.43 33.36
CA GLY A 130 -1.97 -5.37 34.36
C GLY A 130 -3.01 -4.72 35.27
N PRO A 131 -4.10 -5.40 35.64
CA PRO A 131 -5.03 -4.92 36.65
C PRO A 131 -4.47 -5.32 38.02
N GLY A 132 -4.00 -4.34 38.80
CA GLY A 132 -3.51 -4.63 40.15
C GLY A 132 -2.91 -3.44 40.86
N ALA A 133 -3.73 -2.46 41.24
CA ALA A 133 -3.40 -1.51 42.29
C ALA A 133 -4.68 -0.86 42.85
N GLN A 134 -5.39 -1.57 43.73
CA GLN A 134 -6.20 -0.96 44.78
C GLN A 134 -6.03 -1.77 46.07
N SER A 135 -5.42 -1.14 47.07
CA SER A 135 -5.59 -1.43 48.50
C SER A 135 -5.40 -0.11 49.24
#